data_AF-A0A9X9LCH1-F1
#
_entry.id   AF-A0A9X9LCH1-F1
#
_cell.length_a   1.000
_cell.length_b   1.000
_cell.length_c   1.000
_cell.angle_alpha   90.00
_cell.angle_beta   90.00
_cell.angle_gamma   90.00
#
_symmetry.space_group_name_H-M   'P 1'
#
loop_
_entity.id
_entity.type
_entity.pdbx_description
1 polymer ?
#
loop_
_entity_poly.entity_id
_entity_poly.type
_entity_poly.pdbx_seq_one_letter_code
_entity_poly.pdbx_strand_id
1 'polypeptide(L)'
;MGPYVRKVLCDELGAPANSAINCVPLEDFGGQPPDPNLTYATTLLEAMKGGEYGFGAAFDADGDRYMILGRNGFFVSPSDSLAIIAANLSCIPYFRQMGVRGFGRSMPTSMALDRVAKSMKVPVYETPAGWRFFSNLMDSGRCSLCGEESFGTGSDHLREKDGLWAVLVWLSILAARKQSVEEIVRDHWAKFGRHYYCRFDYEGLEPKTTYYIMRDLEALVTDKSFVGQQFAVGSHVYSVAKTDCFEYVDPVDGTVTKKQGLRIVFSDASRLIFRLSSSSGVRATIRLYAESYERDPSGHDQEPQVPSALCVSSLLENLGSSWGPLVGVILLSGWIDPAEGQADSK
;
A
#
# COMPACT_ATOMS: atom_id res chain seq x y z
N MET A 1 15.03 14.06 -8.36
CA MET A 1 15.09 14.15 -6.88
C MET A 1 16.44 14.61 -6.29
N GLY A 2 17.61 14.05 -6.66
CA GLY A 2 18.90 14.30 -5.99
C GLY A 2 19.27 15.75 -5.58
N PRO A 3 19.16 16.77 -6.47
CA PRO A 3 19.43 18.15 -6.11
C PRO A 3 18.51 18.72 -5.01
N TYR A 4 17.26 18.25 -4.93
CA TYR A 4 16.32 18.67 -3.89
C TYR A 4 16.72 18.13 -2.52
N VAL A 5 17.15 16.86 -2.44
CA VAL A 5 17.69 16.26 -1.21
C VAL A 5 18.87 17.08 -0.69
N ARG A 6 19.84 17.39 -1.55
CA ARG A 6 21.02 18.18 -1.14
C ARG A 6 20.63 19.58 -0.68
N LYS A 7 19.87 20.32 -1.48
CA LYS A 7 19.50 21.70 -1.13
C LYS A 7 18.62 21.79 0.11
N VAL A 8 17.61 20.93 0.21
CA VAL A 8 16.63 21.01 1.29
C VAL A 8 17.11 20.30 2.54
N LEU A 9 17.49 19.02 2.45
CA LEU A 9 17.85 18.25 3.64
C LEU A 9 19.27 18.60 4.13
N CYS A 10 20.25 18.78 3.23
CA CYS A 10 21.63 19.06 3.65
C CYS A 10 21.90 20.55 3.85
N ASP A 11 21.70 21.38 2.82
CA ASP A 11 22.10 22.80 2.88
C ASP A 11 21.20 23.61 3.82
N GLU A 12 19.87 23.47 3.68
CA GLU A 12 18.90 24.26 4.46
C GLU A 12 18.63 23.66 5.85
N LEU A 13 18.42 22.34 5.95
CA LEU A 13 18.06 21.67 7.21
C LEU A 13 19.26 21.09 7.97
N GLY A 14 20.47 21.21 7.42
CA GLY A 14 21.73 20.88 8.11
C GLY A 14 22.02 19.39 8.25
N ALA A 15 21.38 18.52 7.47
CA ALA A 15 21.76 17.11 7.44
C ALA A 15 23.20 16.95 6.89
N PRO A 16 24.03 16.10 7.50
CA PRO A 16 25.38 15.82 6.98
C PRO A 16 25.36 15.40 5.51
N ALA A 17 26.36 15.80 4.73
CA ALA A 17 26.41 15.52 3.29
C ALA A 17 26.38 14.03 2.93
N ASN A 18 26.89 13.16 3.81
CA ASN A 18 26.81 11.70 3.66
C ASN A 18 25.39 11.13 3.81
N SER A 19 24.40 11.94 4.22
CA SER A 19 22.98 11.56 4.19
C SER A 19 22.43 11.50 2.74
N ALA A 20 23.05 12.22 1.80
CA ALA A 20 22.58 12.34 0.42
C ALA A 20 23.22 11.29 -0.51
N ILE A 21 22.67 10.09 -0.52
CA ILE A 21 23.14 8.96 -1.35
C ILE A 21 22.52 9.02 -2.75
N ASN A 22 23.30 8.71 -3.80
CA ASN A 22 22.86 8.72 -5.21
C ASN A 22 22.18 10.03 -5.66
N CYS A 23 22.59 11.17 -5.09
CA CYS A 23 21.97 12.48 -5.32
C CYS A 23 22.54 13.26 -6.53
N VAL A 24 23.24 12.60 -7.45
CA VAL A 24 23.62 13.14 -8.76
C VAL A 24 22.69 12.52 -9.81
N PRO A 25 21.84 13.30 -10.51
CA PRO A 25 21.02 12.74 -11.59
C PRO A 25 21.88 12.16 -12.70
N LEU A 26 21.54 10.95 -13.15
CA LEU A 26 22.17 10.24 -14.26
C LEU A 26 21.09 9.86 -15.27
N GLU A 27 21.41 9.88 -16.57
CA GLU A 27 20.45 9.56 -17.64
C GLU A 27 19.92 8.12 -17.56
N ASP A 28 20.75 7.20 -17.07
CA ASP A 28 20.46 5.77 -16.92
C ASP A 28 20.16 5.35 -15.48
N PHE A 29 20.08 6.32 -14.55
CA PHE A 29 19.93 6.10 -13.11
C PHE A 29 20.99 5.15 -12.51
N GLY A 30 22.18 5.08 -13.11
CA GLY A 30 23.23 4.15 -12.69
C GLY A 30 22.94 2.69 -13.07
N GLY A 31 22.12 2.46 -14.10
CA GLY A 31 21.75 1.14 -14.59
C GLY A 31 20.77 0.37 -13.70
N GLN A 32 20.16 1.04 -12.71
CA GLN A 32 19.20 0.44 -11.77
C GLN A 32 17.80 1.04 -11.94
N PRO A 33 16.73 0.25 -11.78
CA PRO A 33 15.37 0.78 -11.77
C PRO A 33 15.18 1.79 -10.63
N PRO A 34 14.80 3.06 -10.91
CA PRO A 34 14.54 4.06 -9.88
C PRO A 34 13.12 3.86 -9.30
N ASP A 35 12.92 2.75 -8.58
CA ASP A 35 11.63 2.38 -7.97
C ASP A 35 11.81 2.09 -6.46
N PRO A 36 11.20 2.89 -5.56
CA PRO A 36 11.45 2.83 -4.13
C PRO A 36 10.68 1.67 -3.49
N ASN A 37 11.19 0.46 -3.62
CA ASN A 37 10.66 -0.72 -2.92
C ASN A 37 11.79 -1.65 -2.46
N LEU A 38 11.48 -2.64 -1.64
CA LEU A 38 12.47 -3.54 -1.05
C LEU A 38 13.25 -4.38 -2.09
N THR A 39 12.69 -4.56 -3.30
CA THR A 39 13.33 -5.32 -4.39
C THR A 39 14.42 -4.52 -5.09
N TYR A 40 14.21 -3.23 -5.32
CA TYR A 40 15.15 -2.40 -6.09
C TYR A 40 16.02 -1.47 -5.22
N ALA A 41 15.52 -0.99 -4.08
CA ALA A 41 16.26 -0.12 -3.17
C ALA A 41 17.19 -0.89 -2.20
N THR A 42 17.83 -1.94 -2.70
CA THR A 42 18.64 -2.88 -1.89
C THR A 42 19.83 -2.21 -1.21
N THR A 43 20.50 -1.27 -1.89
CA THR A 43 21.62 -0.51 -1.30
C THR A 43 21.19 0.26 -0.05
N LEU A 44 20.00 0.87 -0.06
CA LEU A 44 19.46 1.54 1.12
C LEU A 44 19.12 0.53 2.22
N LEU A 45 18.44 -0.56 1.86
CA LEU A 45 18.05 -1.59 2.82
C LEU A 45 19.26 -2.17 3.56
N GLU A 46 20.32 -2.53 2.84
CA GLU A 46 21.55 -3.07 3.44
C GLU A 46 22.26 -2.05 4.35
N ALA A 47 22.30 -0.76 3.96
CA ALA A 47 22.81 0.29 4.83
C ALA A 47 21.99 0.43 6.13
N MET A 48 20.66 0.36 6.03
CA MET A 48 19.77 0.45 7.19
C MET A 48 19.86 -0.78 8.12
N LYS A 49 20.08 -1.98 7.56
CA LYS A 49 20.31 -3.22 8.33
C LYS A 49 21.56 -3.16 9.21
N GLY A 50 22.55 -2.34 8.85
CA GLY A 50 23.74 -2.09 9.68
C GLY A 50 23.42 -1.46 11.05
N GLY A 51 22.21 -0.90 11.24
CA GLY A 51 21.74 -0.42 12.54
C GLY A 51 22.34 0.92 12.99
N GLU A 52 23.17 1.56 12.16
CA GLU A 52 23.77 2.87 12.42
C GLU A 52 22.77 4.02 12.20
N TYR A 53 21.84 3.85 11.27
CA TYR A 53 20.89 4.88 10.86
C TYR A 53 19.50 4.65 11.46
N GLY A 54 18.89 5.72 12.00
CA GLY A 54 17.55 5.66 12.61
C GLY A 54 16.39 5.86 11.62
N PHE A 55 16.67 6.43 10.45
CA PHE A 55 15.70 6.74 9.41
C PHE A 55 16.38 6.70 8.04
N GLY A 56 15.72 6.06 7.07
CA GLY A 56 16.14 6.00 5.68
C GLY A 56 14.96 6.22 4.75
N ALA A 57 15.22 6.82 3.59
CA ALA A 57 14.21 7.01 2.57
C ALA A 57 14.78 6.84 1.16
N ALA A 58 13.96 6.32 0.24
CA ALA A 58 14.24 6.24 -1.19
C ALA A 58 13.12 6.94 -1.97
N PHE A 59 13.42 7.40 -3.18
CA PHE A 59 12.49 8.07 -4.09
C PHE A 59 12.56 7.43 -5.48
N ASP A 60 11.51 7.59 -6.28
CA ASP A 60 11.53 7.23 -7.70
C ASP A 60 12.17 8.33 -8.58
N ALA A 61 12.14 8.10 -9.90
CA ALA A 61 12.83 8.94 -10.89
C ALA A 61 12.41 10.42 -10.85
N ASP A 62 11.11 10.67 -10.94
CA ASP A 62 10.53 12.01 -10.91
C ASP A 62 10.28 12.51 -9.48
N GLY A 63 10.25 11.60 -8.51
CA GLY A 63 10.25 11.90 -7.08
C GLY A 63 8.86 12.07 -6.47
N ASP A 64 7.85 11.55 -7.16
CA ASP A 64 6.46 11.55 -6.68
C ASP A 64 6.20 10.40 -5.69
N ARG A 65 7.05 9.36 -5.66
CA ARG A 65 6.99 8.25 -4.70
C ARG A 65 8.11 8.27 -3.70
N TYR A 66 7.86 7.57 -2.59
CA TYR A 66 8.81 7.42 -1.51
C TYR A 66 8.64 6.09 -0.76
N MET A 67 9.75 5.57 -0.24
CA MET A 67 9.78 4.48 0.74
C MET A 67 10.42 4.97 2.04
N ILE A 68 9.90 4.50 3.17
CA ILE A 68 10.44 4.80 4.51
C ILE A 68 10.97 3.53 5.15
N LEU A 69 12.19 3.61 5.68
CA LEU A 69 12.81 2.59 6.51
C LEU A 69 13.18 3.19 7.88
N GLY A 70 12.90 2.43 8.94
CA GLY A 70 13.45 2.65 10.28
C GLY A 70 14.78 1.92 10.47
N ARG A 71 15.31 2.02 11.69
CA ARG A 71 16.53 1.33 12.12
C ARG A 71 16.44 -0.19 11.85
N ASN A 72 17.59 -0.82 11.58
CA ASN A 72 17.72 -2.25 11.27
C ASN A 72 16.93 -2.69 10.02
N GLY A 73 16.58 -1.75 9.13
CA GLY A 73 15.80 -2.03 7.94
C GLY A 73 14.30 -2.21 8.20
N PHE A 74 13.77 -1.71 9.33
CA PHE A 74 12.34 -1.78 9.66
C PHE A 74 11.51 -1.12 8.55
N PHE A 75 10.75 -1.91 7.81
CA PHE A 75 9.96 -1.43 6.67
C PHE A 75 8.63 -0.84 7.12
N VAL A 76 8.33 0.39 6.68
CA VAL A 76 7.01 1.00 6.84
C VAL A 76 6.22 0.79 5.56
N SER A 77 5.14 0.01 5.62
CA SER A 77 4.28 -0.19 4.46
C SER A 77 3.70 1.16 3.99
N PRO A 78 3.52 1.42 2.68
CA PRO A 78 2.97 2.69 2.21
C PRO A 78 1.57 2.99 2.75
N SER A 79 0.76 1.95 2.93
CA SER A 79 -0.58 2.06 3.53
C SER A 79 -0.51 2.47 5.02
N ASP A 80 0.39 1.87 5.80
CA ASP A 80 0.62 2.29 7.19
C ASP A 80 1.20 3.69 7.25
N SER A 81 2.12 4.04 6.34
CA SER A 81 2.71 5.37 6.26
C SER A 81 1.62 6.45 6.12
N LEU A 82 0.68 6.26 5.20
CA LEU A 82 -0.47 7.14 5.01
C LEU A 82 -1.32 7.26 6.29
N ALA A 83 -1.63 6.15 6.95
CA ALA A 83 -2.43 6.13 8.18
C ALA A 83 -1.70 6.81 9.35
N ILE A 84 -0.40 6.59 9.49
CA ILE A 84 0.44 7.20 10.53
C ILE A 84 0.55 8.70 10.31
N ILE A 85 0.76 9.14 9.08
CA ILE A 85 0.74 10.57 8.73
C ILE A 85 -0.61 11.18 9.14
N ALA A 86 -1.73 10.56 8.74
CA ALA A 86 -3.07 11.02 9.08
C ALA A 86 -3.29 11.16 10.60
N ALA A 87 -2.80 10.19 11.38
CA ALA A 87 -2.95 10.18 12.84
C ALA A 87 -2.10 11.24 13.57
N ASN A 88 -1.10 11.83 12.88
CA ASN A 88 -0.13 12.76 13.46
C ASN A 88 -0.09 14.12 12.74
N LEU A 89 -1.13 14.48 11.97
CA LEU A 89 -1.17 15.75 11.22
C LEU A 89 -1.05 17.00 12.12
N SER A 90 -1.37 16.91 13.41
CA SER A 90 -1.18 17.99 14.37
C SER A 90 0.29 18.40 14.56
N CYS A 91 1.24 17.52 14.22
CA CYS A 91 2.68 17.83 14.22
C CYS A 91 3.07 18.79 13.09
N ILE A 92 2.24 18.94 12.05
CA ILE A 92 2.56 19.66 10.84
C ILE A 92 1.88 21.06 10.87
N PRO A 93 2.64 22.17 10.79
CA PRO A 93 2.07 23.52 10.84
C PRO A 93 0.96 23.77 9.82
N TYR A 94 1.10 23.26 8.60
CA TYR A 94 0.11 23.39 7.53
C TYR A 94 -1.28 22.91 7.95
N PHE A 95 -1.40 21.69 8.45
CA PHE A 95 -2.69 21.12 8.87
C PHE A 95 -3.23 21.72 10.17
N ARG A 96 -2.37 22.30 11.02
CA ARG A 96 -2.82 23.10 12.17
C ARG A 96 -3.51 24.40 11.74
N GLN A 97 -3.04 25.02 10.66
CA GLN A 97 -3.58 26.28 10.15
C GLN A 97 -4.80 26.07 9.25
N MET A 98 -4.72 25.10 8.33
CA MET A 98 -5.76 24.85 7.33
C MET A 98 -6.86 23.91 7.82
N GLY A 99 -6.62 23.17 8.91
CA GLY A 99 -7.47 22.07 9.34
C GLY A 99 -7.37 20.86 8.40
N VAL A 100 -8.24 19.87 8.63
CA VAL A 100 -8.31 18.63 7.85
C VAL A 100 -9.73 18.46 7.33
N ARG A 101 -9.89 18.44 6.01
CA ARG A 101 -11.22 18.40 5.36
C ARG A 101 -11.71 16.98 5.09
N GLY A 102 -10.77 16.10 4.75
CA GLY A 102 -11.04 14.70 4.46
C GLY A 102 -9.77 13.96 4.06
N PHE A 103 -9.88 12.64 4.02
CA PHE A 103 -8.81 11.73 3.64
C PHE A 103 -9.16 10.96 2.37
N GLY A 104 -8.16 10.58 1.59
CA GLY A 104 -8.35 9.77 0.39
C GLY A 104 -7.38 8.59 0.34
N ARG A 105 -7.85 7.42 -0.09
CA ARG A 105 -6.98 6.33 -0.51
C ARG A 105 -7.52 5.65 -1.75
N SER A 106 -6.62 5.05 -2.54
CA SER A 106 -7.09 4.21 -3.63
C SER A 106 -7.68 2.91 -3.07
N MET A 107 -8.63 2.34 -3.78
CA MET A 107 -9.34 1.12 -3.42
C MET A 107 -8.41 -0.04 -3.04
N PRO A 108 -7.32 -0.34 -3.77
CA PRO A 108 -6.40 -1.41 -3.37
C PRO A 108 -5.62 -1.10 -2.09
N THR A 109 -5.44 0.18 -1.74
CA THR A 109 -4.73 0.57 -0.51
C THR A 109 -5.44 0.05 0.73
N SER A 110 -4.68 -0.41 1.72
CA SER A 110 -5.22 -0.96 2.97
C SER A 110 -6.15 0.04 3.69
N MET A 111 -7.09 -0.50 4.45
CA MET A 111 -8.04 0.23 5.29
C MET A 111 -7.44 0.79 6.59
N ALA A 112 -6.12 0.77 6.77
CA ALA A 112 -5.45 1.39 7.92
C ALA A 112 -5.87 2.87 8.09
N LEU A 113 -5.93 3.62 6.98
CA LEU A 113 -6.39 5.01 6.99
C LEU A 113 -7.83 5.17 7.49
N ASP A 114 -8.72 4.24 7.15
CA ASP A 114 -10.14 4.26 7.52
C ASP A 114 -10.32 4.16 9.04
N ARG A 115 -9.45 3.38 9.72
CA ARG A 115 -9.45 3.27 11.19
C ARG A 115 -9.12 4.62 11.83
N VAL A 116 -8.12 5.31 11.29
CA VAL A 116 -7.70 6.63 11.74
C VAL A 116 -8.80 7.66 11.47
N ALA A 117 -9.33 7.68 10.24
CA ALA A 117 -10.41 8.56 9.81
C ALA A 117 -11.64 8.44 10.72
N LYS A 118 -12.05 7.19 11.02
CA LYS A 118 -13.16 6.90 11.94
C LYS A 118 -12.89 7.42 13.35
N SER A 119 -11.68 7.23 13.87
CA SER A 119 -11.31 7.73 15.20
C SER A 119 -11.29 9.27 15.27
N MET A 120 -10.89 9.93 14.18
CA MET A 120 -10.80 11.38 14.09
C MET A 120 -12.12 12.03 13.66
N LYS A 121 -13.13 11.23 13.28
CA LYS A 121 -14.40 11.69 12.68
C LYS A 121 -14.18 12.55 11.41
N VAL A 122 -13.19 12.15 10.61
CA VAL A 122 -12.86 12.78 9.32
C VAL A 122 -13.39 11.90 8.19
N PRO A 123 -14.04 12.46 7.15
CA PRO A 123 -14.48 11.69 5.98
C PRO A 123 -13.30 11.00 5.29
N VAL A 124 -13.51 9.78 4.79
CA VAL A 124 -12.54 9.05 3.96
C VAL A 124 -13.17 8.70 2.61
N TYR A 125 -12.45 8.96 1.53
CA TYR A 125 -12.85 8.67 0.16
C TYR A 125 -12.03 7.50 -0.38
N GLU A 126 -12.71 6.44 -0.79
CA GLU A 126 -12.11 5.32 -1.52
C GLU A 126 -12.26 5.58 -3.01
N THR A 127 -11.14 5.79 -3.71
CA THR A 127 -11.11 6.13 -5.15
C THR A 127 -10.56 4.95 -5.97
N PRO A 128 -10.73 4.92 -7.30
CA PRO A 128 -9.92 4.04 -8.13
C PRO A 128 -8.44 4.42 -8.02
N ALA A 129 -7.55 3.52 -8.44
CA ALA A 129 -6.13 3.85 -8.47
C ALA A 129 -5.83 4.90 -9.55
N GLY A 130 -4.90 5.80 -9.24
CA GLY A 130 -4.51 6.93 -10.08
C GLY A 130 -4.84 8.27 -9.45
N TRP A 131 -3.85 9.16 -9.41
CA TRP A 131 -3.91 10.39 -8.64
C TRP A 131 -5.01 11.39 -9.07
N ARG A 132 -5.44 11.34 -10.34
CA ARG A 132 -6.47 12.23 -10.90
C ARG A 132 -7.76 12.31 -10.08
N PHE A 133 -8.16 11.21 -9.44
CA PHE A 133 -9.39 11.17 -8.63
C PHE A 133 -9.23 11.99 -7.34
N PHE A 134 -8.03 12.02 -6.76
CA PHE A 134 -7.76 12.85 -5.60
C PHE A 134 -7.70 14.33 -5.97
N SER A 135 -7.16 14.68 -7.14
CA SER A 135 -7.12 16.07 -7.60
C SER A 135 -8.52 16.70 -7.62
N ASN A 136 -9.53 16.01 -8.13
CA ASN A 136 -10.93 16.45 -8.07
C ASN A 136 -11.41 16.68 -6.62
N LEU A 137 -11.12 15.72 -5.72
CA LEU A 137 -11.48 15.84 -4.30
C LEU A 137 -10.76 17.00 -3.60
N MET A 138 -9.51 17.29 -3.96
CA MET A 138 -8.76 18.43 -3.43
C MET A 138 -9.33 19.75 -3.95
N ASP A 139 -9.63 19.85 -5.24
CA ASP A 139 -10.18 21.06 -5.87
C ASP A 139 -11.56 21.43 -5.33
N SER A 140 -12.36 20.43 -4.99
CA SER A 140 -13.67 20.63 -4.33
C SER A 140 -13.57 20.86 -2.81
N GLY A 141 -12.36 20.88 -2.24
CA GLY A 141 -12.14 21.06 -0.80
C GLY A 141 -12.61 19.87 0.06
N ARG A 142 -12.76 18.68 -0.53
CA ARG A 142 -13.22 17.46 0.15
C ARG A 142 -12.08 16.64 0.73
N CYS A 143 -10.88 16.71 0.17
CA CYS A 143 -9.71 15.95 0.59
C CYS A 143 -8.54 16.87 0.91
N SER A 144 -7.82 16.58 1.99
CA SER A 144 -6.60 17.28 2.41
C SER A 144 -5.37 16.39 2.45
N LEU A 145 -5.52 15.09 2.67
CA LEU A 145 -4.42 14.12 2.67
C LEU A 145 -4.87 12.87 1.92
N CYS A 146 -4.06 12.37 1.00
CA CYS A 146 -4.33 11.10 0.35
C CYS A 146 -3.06 10.33 0.01
N GLY A 147 -3.23 9.04 -0.29
CA GLY A 147 -2.12 8.19 -0.67
C GLY A 147 -2.56 6.90 -1.33
N GLU A 148 -1.57 6.21 -1.88
CA GLU A 148 -1.72 4.93 -2.56
C GLU A 148 -0.67 3.94 -2.05
N GLU A 149 -1.05 2.67 -1.96
CA GLU A 149 -0.18 1.54 -1.63
C GLU A 149 1.09 1.45 -2.50
N SER A 150 1.05 2.04 -3.70
CA SER A 150 2.17 2.14 -4.62
C SER A 150 3.17 3.24 -4.23
N PHE A 151 3.52 3.34 -2.95
CA PHE A 151 4.54 4.27 -2.44
C PHE A 151 4.22 5.76 -2.64
N GLY A 152 2.93 6.10 -2.74
CA GLY A 152 2.45 7.45 -3.06
C GLY A 152 1.75 8.12 -1.89
N THR A 153 2.11 9.35 -1.54
CA THR A 153 1.36 10.16 -0.56
C THR A 153 1.49 11.63 -0.91
N GLY A 154 0.47 12.40 -0.61
CA GLY A 154 0.44 13.83 -0.88
C GLY A 154 -0.70 14.51 -0.16
N SER A 155 -0.73 15.84 -0.27
CA SER A 155 -1.76 16.69 0.29
C SER A 155 -2.26 17.66 -0.77
N ASP A 156 -3.28 18.44 -0.42
CA ASP A 156 -3.81 19.54 -1.23
C ASP A 156 -2.84 20.71 -1.50
N HIS A 157 -1.59 20.64 -1.05
CA HIS A 157 -0.54 21.62 -1.35
C HIS A 157 -0.13 21.63 -2.84
N LEU A 158 -0.32 20.51 -3.55
CA LEU A 158 -0.19 20.40 -5.00
C LEU A 158 -1.20 19.36 -5.55
N ARG A 159 -1.10 18.99 -6.83
CA ARG A 159 -2.04 18.05 -7.51
C ARG A 159 -1.36 16.80 -8.04
N GLU A 160 -0.27 16.41 -7.38
CA GLU A 160 0.50 15.19 -7.57
C GLU A 160 0.85 14.54 -6.22
N LYS A 161 1.48 13.38 -6.29
CA LYS A 161 2.15 12.79 -5.12
C LYS A 161 3.44 13.59 -4.88
N ASP A 162 3.94 13.59 -3.64
CA ASP A 162 5.21 14.25 -3.34
C ASP A 162 6.00 13.44 -2.31
N GLY A 163 7.04 12.77 -2.80
CA GLY A 163 7.88 11.92 -1.97
C GLY A 163 8.68 12.70 -0.95
N LEU A 164 9.27 13.84 -1.33
CA LEU A 164 10.09 14.64 -0.42
C LEU A 164 9.24 15.29 0.66
N TRP A 165 8.04 15.75 0.30
CA TRP A 165 7.04 16.21 1.27
C TRP A 165 6.72 15.12 2.29
N ALA A 166 6.49 13.88 1.86
CA ALA A 166 6.17 12.78 2.77
C ALA A 166 7.34 12.47 3.73
N VAL A 167 8.58 12.55 3.24
CA VAL A 167 9.79 12.44 4.08
C VAL A 167 9.85 13.57 5.12
N LEU A 168 9.62 14.82 4.72
CA LEU A 168 9.61 15.95 5.65
C LEU A 168 8.50 15.86 6.70
N VAL A 169 7.33 15.32 6.33
CA VAL A 169 6.23 15.02 7.26
C VAL A 169 6.66 13.96 8.27
N TRP A 170 7.28 12.87 7.82
CA TRP A 170 7.83 11.85 8.72
C TRP A 170 8.88 12.41 9.69
N LEU A 171 9.83 13.21 9.18
CA LEU A 171 10.82 13.88 10.03
C LEU A 171 10.18 14.81 11.06
N SER A 172 9.10 15.51 10.68
CA SER A 172 8.33 16.37 11.59
C SER A 172 7.62 15.56 12.68
N ILE A 173 7.05 14.41 12.33
CA ILE A 173 6.43 13.48 13.29
C ILE A 173 7.49 12.93 14.25
N LEU A 174 8.64 12.48 13.74
CA LEU A 174 9.77 12.01 14.57
C LEU A 174 10.26 13.12 15.51
N ALA A 175 10.41 14.34 15.01
CA ALA A 175 10.86 15.49 15.79
C ALA A 175 9.87 15.85 16.91
N ALA A 176 8.56 15.72 16.67
CA ALA A 176 7.54 16.00 17.67
C ALA A 176 7.37 14.86 18.70
N ARG A 177 7.41 13.60 18.24
CA ARG A 177 7.16 12.43 19.09
C ARG A 177 8.37 11.97 19.88
N LYS A 178 9.60 12.29 19.41
CA LYS A 178 10.86 11.84 20.04
C LYS A 178 10.95 10.32 20.22
N GLN A 179 10.39 9.60 19.26
CA GLN A 179 10.36 8.14 19.17
C GLN A 179 11.03 7.70 17.87
N SER A 180 11.54 6.48 17.83
CA SER A 180 11.98 5.83 16.59
C SER A 180 10.81 5.55 15.65
N VAL A 181 11.13 5.29 14.38
CA VAL A 181 10.13 4.90 13.35
C VAL A 181 9.33 3.67 13.81
N GLU A 182 10.03 2.65 14.29
CA GLU A 182 9.41 1.40 14.75
C GLU A 182 8.48 1.62 15.96
N GLU A 183 8.90 2.39 16.96
CA GLU A 183 8.05 2.71 18.11
C GLU A 183 6.76 3.43 17.68
N ILE A 184 6.85 4.40 16.75
CA ILE A 184 5.68 5.12 16.24
C ILE A 184 4.71 4.19 15.53
N VAL A 185 5.25 3.26 14.72
CA VAL A 185 4.46 2.29 13.95
C VAL A 185 3.80 1.28 14.89
N ARG A 186 4.52 0.76 15.88
CA ARG A 186 3.99 -0.18 16.88
C ARG A 186 2.94 0.48 17.78
N ASP A 187 3.15 1.72 18.20
CA ASP A 187 2.13 2.50 18.92
C ASP A 187 0.87 2.69 18.08
N HIS A 188 1.04 2.91 16.76
CA HIS A 188 -0.08 3.04 15.83
C HIS A 188 -0.88 1.74 15.75
N TRP A 189 -0.19 0.61 15.56
CA TRP A 189 -0.82 -0.71 15.52
C TRP A 189 -1.52 -1.05 16.84
N ALA A 190 -0.89 -0.81 17.98
CA ALA A 190 -1.52 -1.04 19.29
C ALA A 190 -2.84 -0.24 19.46
N LYS A 191 -2.90 0.97 18.91
CA LYS A 191 -4.09 1.83 18.99
C LYS A 191 -5.19 1.43 17.99
N PHE A 192 -4.82 1.23 16.72
CA PHE A 192 -5.78 1.09 15.61
C PHE A 192 -5.97 -0.36 15.13
N GLY A 193 -5.14 -1.29 15.60
CA GLY A 193 -4.93 -2.61 15.01
C GLY A 193 -3.93 -2.53 13.84
N ARG A 194 -3.37 -3.68 13.47
CA ARG A 194 -2.44 -3.81 12.34
C ARG A 194 -3.21 -4.30 11.12
N HIS A 195 -3.04 -3.62 9.99
CA HIS A 195 -3.49 -4.13 8.69
C HIS A 195 -2.30 -4.75 7.99
N TYR A 196 -2.15 -6.07 8.12
CA TYR A 196 -1.20 -6.82 7.31
C TYR A 196 -1.56 -6.67 5.84
N TYR A 197 -0.58 -6.35 5.00
CA TYR A 197 -0.82 -6.00 3.62
C TYR A 197 0.31 -6.46 2.71
N CYS A 198 -0.04 -7.16 1.63
CA CYS A 198 0.88 -7.56 0.58
C CYS A 198 0.26 -7.33 -0.81
N ARG A 199 1.12 -7.03 -1.79
CA ARG A 199 0.78 -6.98 -3.21
C ARG A 199 1.59 -8.01 -3.98
N PHE A 200 0.93 -8.76 -4.83
CA PHE A 200 1.53 -9.72 -5.77
C PHE A 200 1.27 -9.23 -7.19
N ASP A 201 2.35 -9.02 -7.93
CA ASP A 201 2.32 -8.58 -9.32
C ASP A 201 2.65 -9.77 -10.24
N TYR A 202 1.64 -10.27 -10.97
CA TYR A 202 1.80 -11.31 -11.98
C TYR A 202 2.00 -10.64 -13.33
N GLU A 203 3.25 -10.37 -13.67
CA GLU A 203 3.62 -9.66 -14.89
C GLU A 203 3.79 -10.61 -16.08
N GLY A 204 3.77 -10.02 -17.27
CA GLY A 204 4.17 -10.72 -18.48
C GLY A 204 3.16 -11.77 -18.98
N LEU A 205 1.91 -11.70 -18.51
CA LEU A 205 0.89 -12.69 -18.81
C LEU A 205 0.34 -12.56 -20.24
N GLU A 206 -0.04 -13.70 -20.82
CA GLU A 206 -0.68 -13.75 -22.12
C GLU A 206 -2.08 -13.11 -22.05
N PRO A 207 -2.42 -12.13 -22.91
CA PRO A 207 -3.65 -11.35 -22.76
C PRO A 207 -4.95 -12.16 -22.81
N LYS A 208 -5.05 -13.19 -23.67
CA LYS A 208 -6.27 -13.99 -23.80
C LYS A 208 -6.53 -14.83 -22.55
N THR A 209 -5.50 -15.47 -22.02
CA THR A 209 -5.54 -16.25 -20.77
C THR A 209 -5.91 -15.35 -19.61
N THR A 210 -5.29 -14.17 -19.54
CA THR A 210 -5.58 -13.15 -18.51
C THR A 210 -7.03 -12.67 -18.56
N TYR A 211 -7.58 -12.46 -19.76
CA TYR A 211 -8.98 -12.10 -19.93
C TYR A 211 -9.93 -13.17 -19.37
N TYR A 212 -9.70 -14.44 -19.71
CA TYR A 212 -10.56 -15.53 -19.21
C TYR A 212 -10.47 -15.68 -17.70
N ILE A 213 -9.26 -15.58 -17.14
CA ILE A 213 -9.03 -15.53 -15.69
C ILE A 213 -9.90 -14.44 -15.03
N MET A 214 -9.82 -13.19 -15.50
CA MET A 214 -10.53 -12.08 -14.86
C MET A 214 -12.05 -12.20 -15.05
N ARG A 215 -12.50 -12.72 -16.20
CA ARG A 215 -13.91 -13.00 -16.47
C ARG A 215 -14.47 -14.04 -15.50
N ASP A 216 -13.75 -15.15 -15.31
CA ASP A 216 -14.18 -16.24 -14.44
C ASP A 216 -14.15 -15.80 -12.98
N LEU A 217 -13.20 -14.93 -12.61
CA LEU A 217 -13.16 -14.29 -11.29
C LEU A 217 -14.38 -13.42 -11.05
N GLU A 218 -14.71 -12.58 -12.03
CA GLU A 218 -15.85 -11.67 -11.95
C GLU A 218 -17.15 -12.48 -11.79
N ALA A 219 -17.32 -13.56 -12.58
CA ALA A 219 -18.49 -14.43 -12.49
C ALA A 219 -18.64 -15.08 -11.10
N LEU A 220 -17.53 -15.56 -10.51
CA LEU A 220 -17.53 -16.13 -9.17
C LEU A 220 -17.84 -15.08 -8.09
N VAL A 221 -17.09 -13.98 -8.09
CA VAL A 221 -17.18 -12.92 -7.07
C VAL A 221 -18.54 -12.24 -7.09
N THR A 222 -19.18 -12.14 -8.26
CA THR A 222 -20.51 -11.53 -8.40
C THR A 222 -21.67 -12.51 -8.24
N ASP A 223 -21.41 -13.80 -8.05
CA ASP A 223 -22.46 -14.77 -7.74
C ASP A 223 -23.06 -14.49 -6.36
N LYS A 224 -24.40 -14.52 -6.28
CA LYS A 224 -25.13 -14.19 -5.04
C LYS A 224 -24.87 -15.19 -3.91
N SER A 225 -24.55 -16.44 -4.25
CA SER A 225 -24.23 -17.49 -3.28
C SER A 225 -22.81 -17.37 -2.72
N PHE A 226 -21.98 -16.46 -3.26
CA PHE A 226 -20.62 -16.27 -2.78
C PHE A 226 -20.56 -15.49 -1.46
N VAL A 227 -21.49 -14.54 -1.25
CA VAL A 227 -21.64 -13.87 0.04
C VAL A 227 -22.15 -14.89 1.08
N GLY A 228 -21.50 -14.92 2.24
CA GLY A 228 -21.77 -15.89 3.30
C GLY A 228 -20.95 -17.18 3.21
N GLN A 229 -20.20 -17.41 2.13
CA GLN A 229 -19.24 -18.52 2.09
C GLN A 229 -18.15 -18.32 3.15
N GLN A 230 -17.62 -19.44 3.63
CA GLN A 230 -16.59 -19.49 4.66
C GLN A 230 -15.40 -20.28 4.15
N PHE A 231 -14.20 -19.75 4.40
CA PHE A 231 -12.94 -20.37 4.02
C PHE A 231 -12.08 -20.50 5.28
N ALA A 232 -11.62 -21.71 5.58
CA ALA A 232 -10.78 -21.97 6.74
C ALA A 232 -9.33 -22.22 6.32
N VAL A 233 -8.38 -21.63 7.04
CA VAL A 233 -6.94 -21.94 6.93
C VAL A 233 -6.36 -22.04 8.33
N GLY A 234 -5.82 -23.21 8.66
CA GLY A 234 -5.45 -23.52 10.03
C GLY A 234 -6.65 -23.37 10.97
N SER A 235 -6.52 -22.50 11.98
CA SER A 235 -7.59 -22.19 12.94
C SER A 235 -8.43 -20.96 12.59
N HIS A 236 -8.07 -20.21 11.54
CA HIS A 236 -8.77 -18.97 11.17
C HIS A 236 -9.86 -19.23 10.13
N VAL A 237 -10.99 -18.55 10.25
CA VAL A 237 -12.14 -18.68 9.33
C VAL A 237 -12.49 -17.33 8.73
N TYR A 238 -12.29 -17.20 7.42
CA TYR A 238 -12.67 -16.04 6.62
C TYR A 238 -14.11 -16.20 6.11
N SER A 239 -15.02 -15.39 6.64
CA SER A 239 -16.42 -15.36 6.16
C SER A 239 -16.64 -14.20 5.20
N VAL A 240 -17.11 -14.46 3.98
CA VAL A 240 -17.34 -13.45 2.95
C VAL A 240 -18.51 -12.56 3.34
N ALA A 241 -18.24 -11.29 3.61
CA ALA A 241 -19.25 -10.31 4.00
C ALA A 241 -19.79 -9.51 2.81
N LYS A 242 -18.92 -9.18 1.85
CA LYS A 242 -19.28 -8.42 0.65
C LYS A 242 -18.37 -8.78 -0.51
N THR A 243 -18.95 -8.81 -1.70
CA THR A 243 -18.21 -8.84 -2.95
C THR A 243 -18.75 -7.81 -3.93
N ASP A 244 -17.88 -7.24 -4.76
CA ASP A 244 -18.27 -6.38 -5.86
C ASP A 244 -17.17 -6.23 -6.93
N CYS A 245 -17.57 -5.72 -8.09
CA CYS A 245 -16.68 -5.15 -9.08
C CYS A 245 -16.68 -3.63 -8.87
N PHE A 246 -15.58 -3.09 -8.32
CA PHE A 246 -15.52 -1.73 -7.83
C PHE A 246 -15.90 -0.70 -8.90
N GLU A 247 -16.87 0.13 -8.55
CA GLU A 247 -17.36 1.26 -9.33
C GLU A 247 -17.25 2.52 -8.46
N TYR A 248 -16.81 3.61 -9.06
CA TYR A 248 -16.66 4.89 -8.41
C TYR A 248 -17.47 5.94 -9.15
N VAL A 249 -18.30 6.68 -8.42
CA VAL A 249 -18.98 7.88 -8.91
C VAL A 249 -18.26 9.07 -8.30
N ASP A 250 -17.64 9.90 -9.15
CA ASP A 250 -16.94 11.08 -8.69
C ASP A 250 -17.92 12.09 -8.06
N PRO A 251 -17.73 12.49 -6.79
CA PRO A 251 -18.68 13.35 -6.09
C PRO A 251 -18.59 14.83 -6.51
N VAL A 252 -17.71 15.17 -7.44
CA VAL A 252 -17.49 16.54 -7.94
C VAL A 252 -18.13 16.71 -9.31
N ASP A 253 -17.82 15.82 -10.25
CA ASP A 253 -18.28 15.93 -11.64
C ASP A 253 -19.34 14.87 -12.05
N GLY A 254 -19.63 13.90 -11.17
CA GLY A 254 -20.60 12.83 -11.43
C GLY A 254 -20.13 11.73 -12.37
N THR A 255 -18.86 11.75 -12.79
CA THR A 255 -18.29 10.74 -13.70
C THR A 255 -18.30 9.36 -13.05
N VAL A 256 -18.79 8.37 -13.79
CA VAL A 256 -18.85 6.98 -13.33
C VAL A 256 -17.70 6.18 -13.93
N THR A 257 -16.81 5.68 -13.09
CA THR A 257 -15.70 4.80 -13.47
C THR A 257 -15.98 3.39 -12.98
N LYS A 258 -16.24 2.46 -13.92
CA LYS A 258 -16.60 1.07 -13.64
C LYS A 258 -15.40 0.13 -13.77
N LYS A 259 -15.56 -1.11 -13.29
CA LYS A 259 -14.61 -2.22 -13.49
C LYS A 259 -13.18 -1.91 -13.01
N GLN A 260 -13.07 -1.27 -11.84
CA GLN A 260 -11.78 -0.80 -11.32
C GLN A 260 -11.03 -1.83 -10.46
N GLY A 261 -11.66 -2.97 -10.18
CA GLY A 261 -11.08 -4.13 -9.52
C GLY A 261 -12.15 -4.98 -8.86
N LEU A 262 -11.91 -6.28 -8.78
CA LEU A 262 -12.80 -7.22 -8.10
C LEU A 262 -12.41 -7.27 -6.63
N ARG A 263 -13.39 -7.21 -5.72
CA ARG A 263 -13.14 -7.21 -4.27
C ARG A 263 -13.89 -8.31 -3.58
N ILE A 264 -13.20 -8.95 -2.65
CA ILE A 264 -13.76 -9.85 -1.66
C ILE A 264 -13.44 -9.23 -0.31
N VAL A 265 -14.48 -8.89 0.45
CA VAL A 265 -14.37 -8.29 1.78
C VAL A 265 -14.91 -9.28 2.80
N PHE A 266 -14.08 -9.65 3.75
CA PHE A 266 -14.42 -10.58 4.81
C PHE A 266 -14.96 -9.84 6.04
N SER A 267 -15.69 -10.57 6.89
CA SER A 267 -16.34 -10.01 8.09
C SER A 267 -15.37 -9.53 9.18
N ASP A 268 -14.13 -10.02 9.18
CA ASP A 268 -13.05 -9.64 10.09
C ASP A 268 -12.27 -8.39 9.63
N ALA A 269 -12.73 -7.75 8.55
CA ALA A 269 -12.06 -6.64 7.85
C ALA A 269 -10.80 -7.03 7.05
N SER A 270 -10.59 -8.32 6.80
CA SER A 270 -9.65 -8.80 5.78
C SER A 270 -10.23 -8.57 4.37
N ARG A 271 -9.36 -8.42 3.36
CA ARG A 271 -9.76 -8.20 1.97
C ARG A 271 -8.84 -8.89 0.98
N LEU A 272 -9.42 -9.35 -0.13
CA LEU A 272 -8.70 -9.71 -1.35
C LEU A 272 -9.18 -8.83 -2.49
N ILE A 273 -8.24 -8.29 -3.26
CA ILE A 273 -8.53 -7.38 -4.37
C ILE A 273 -7.75 -7.86 -5.59
N PHE A 274 -8.42 -7.94 -6.73
CA PHE A 274 -7.81 -8.34 -7.99
C PHE A 274 -7.98 -7.23 -9.01
N ARG A 275 -6.88 -6.79 -9.61
CA ARG A 275 -6.88 -5.76 -10.65
C ARG A 275 -6.11 -6.22 -11.87
N LEU A 276 -6.71 -5.97 -13.02
CA LEU A 276 -6.01 -6.05 -14.29
C LEU A 276 -5.38 -4.68 -14.58
N SER A 277 -4.06 -4.66 -14.74
CA SER A 277 -3.32 -3.51 -15.23
C SER A 277 -2.89 -3.77 -16.67
N SER A 278 -3.32 -2.93 -17.60
CA SER A 278 -2.91 -3.03 -19.01
C SER A 278 -1.59 -2.28 -19.22
N SER A 279 -0.47 -2.98 -19.21
CA SER A 279 0.81 -2.44 -19.69
C SER A 279 0.93 -2.68 -21.19
N SER A 280 0.70 -1.62 -21.98
CA SER A 280 1.18 -1.49 -23.36
C SER A 280 1.02 -2.73 -24.26
N GLY A 281 -0.21 -3.13 -24.58
CA GLY A 281 -0.59 -3.93 -25.77
C GLY A 281 -0.01 -5.34 -25.99
N VAL A 282 1.07 -5.72 -25.31
CA VAL A 282 1.84 -6.95 -25.57
C VAL A 282 1.70 -7.95 -24.44
N ARG A 283 1.63 -7.49 -23.18
CA ARG A 283 1.50 -8.36 -22.00
C ARG A 283 0.60 -7.74 -20.95
N ALA A 284 -0.19 -8.57 -20.30
CA ALA A 284 -1.07 -8.16 -19.21
C ALA A 284 -0.39 -8.36 -17.85
N THR A 285 -0.78 -7.55 -16.87
CA THR A 285 -0.36 -7.73 -15.48
C THR A 285 -1.60 -7.86 -14.59
N ILE A 286 -1.69 -8.97 -13.84
CA ILE A 286 -2.70 -9.10 -12.78
C ILE A 286 -2.03 -8.71 -11.46
N ARG A 287 -2.67 -7.84 -10.70
CA ARG A 287 -2.25 -7.47 -9.34
C ARG A 287 -3.24 -8.02 -8.33
N LEU A 288 -2.75 -8.82 -7.39
CA LEU A 288 -3.49 -9.31 -6.24
C LEU A 288 -3.04 -8.55 -5.00
N TYR A 289 -3.97 -7.94 -4.29
CA TYR A 289 -3.73 -7.28 -3.02
C TYR A 289 -4.41 -8.10 -1.94
N ALA A 290 -3.65 -8.48 -0.93
CA ALA A 290 -4.14 -9.23 0.21
C ALA A 290 -3.97 -8.38 1.47
N GLU A 291 -5.07 -8.26 2.21
CA GLU A 291 -5.12 -7.53 3.47
C GLU A 291 -5.73 -8.41 4.56
N SER A 292 -5.10 -8.42 5.73
CA SER A 292 -5.61 -9.11 6.92
C SER A 292 -5.55 -8.16 8.12
N TYR A 293 -6.65 -8.03 8.85
CA TYR A 293 -6.73 -7.13 10.01
C TYR A 293 -6.51 -7.89 11.31
N GLU A 294 -5.51 -7.47 12.09
CA GLU A 294 -5.24 -7.99 13.43
C GLU A 294 -5.49 -6.90 14.48
N ARG A 295 -6.47 -7.14 15.36
CA ARG A 295 -6.80 -6.20 16.44
C ARG A 295 -5.91 -6.41 17.66
N ASP A 296 -5.56 -7.66 17.98
CA ASP A 296 -4.83 -8.03 19.18
C ASP A 296 -3.34 -7.68 19.02
N PRO A 297 -2.76 -6.83 19.90
CA PRO A 297 -1.34 -6.52 19.88
C PRO A 297 -0.40 -7.72 19.94
N SER A 298 -0.83 -8.84 20.55
CA SER A 298 -0.02 -10.07 20.59
C SER A 298 0.16 -10.71 19.20
N GLY A 299 -0.74 -10.42 18.26
CA GLY A 299 -0.65 -10.86 16.88
C GLY A 299 0.11 -9.88 15.97
N HIS A 300 0.69 -8.78 16.48
CA HIS A 300 1.33 -7.74 15.67
C HIS A 300 2.78 -8.00 15.29
N ASP A 301 3.41 -9.07 15.79
CA ASP A 301 4.83 -9.36 15.52
C ASP A 301 5.08 -10.35 14.37
N GLN A 302 4.04 -10.69 13.60
CA GLN A 302 4.19 -11.59 12.47
C GLN A 302 4.77 -10.87 11.24
N GLU A 303 5.45 -11.64 10.39
CA GLU A 303 5.83 -11.17 9.06
C GLU A 303 4.57 -10.97 8.19
N PRO A 304 4.43 -9.84 7.48
CA PRO A 304 3.22 -9.55 6.72
C PRO A 304 2.81 -10.59 5.67
N GLN A 305 3.80 -11.29 5.11
CA GLN A 305 3.59 -12.34 4.13
C GLN A 305 2.77 -13.49 4.72
N VAL A 306 2.92 -13.80 6.01
CA VAL A 306 2.26 -14.96 6.62
C VAL A 306 0.74 -14.77 6.70
N PRO A 307 0.18 -13.73 7.37
CA PRO A 307 -1.27 -13.51 7.37
C PRO A 307 -1.86 -13.26 5.98
N SER A 308 -1.10 -12.62 5.09
CA SER A 308 -1.54 -12.31 3.73
C SER A 308 -1.59 -13.57 2.86
N ALA A 309 -0.60 -14.45 2.97
CA ALA A 309 -0.58 -15.73 2.28
C ALA A 309 -1.69 -16.66 2.77
N LEU A 310 -1.96 -16.70 4.08
CA LEU A 310 -3.08 -17.47 4.64
C LEU A 310 -4.43 -16.97 4.11
N CYS A 311 -4.62 -15.65 4.00
CA CYS A 311 -5.82 -15.06 3.40
C CYS A 311 -5.97 -15.49 1.94
N VAL A 312 -4.88 -15.47 1.16
CA VAL A 312 -4.88 -15.89 -0.25
C VAL A 312 -5.11 -17.40 -0.40
N SER A 313 -4.42 -18.24 0.38
CA SER A 313 -4.55 -19.71 0.31
C SER A 313 -5.96 -20.16 0.65
N SER A 314 -6.63 -19.49 1.60
CA SER A 314 -8.02 -19.78 1.99
C SER A 314 -8.97 -19.81 0.80
N LEU A 315 -8.77 -18.87 -0.13
CA LEU A 315 -9.55 -18.74 -1.34
C LEU A 315 -9.12 -19.76 -2.39
N LEU A 316 -7.81 -19.97 -2.57
CA LEU A 316 -7.28 -20.83 -3.64
C LEU A 316 -7.51 -22.33 -3.39
N GLU A 317 -7.40 -22.80 -2.14
CA GLU A 317 -7.57 -24.21 -1.78
C GLU A 317 -9.03 -24.66 -1.92
N ASN A 318 -9.98 -23.79 -1.52
CA ASN A 318 -11.41 -24.12 -1.49
C ASN A 318 -12.11 -23.89 -2.84
N LEU A 319 -11.51 -23.15 -3.77
CA LEU A 319 -11.99 -22.99 -5.16
C LEU A 319 -11.44 -24.08 -6.11
N GLY A 320 -10.85 -25.14 -5.55
CA GLY A 320 -10.17 -26.24 -6.24
C GLY A 320 -11.03 -27.04 -7.22
N SER A 321 -11.09 -26.54 -8.46
CA SER A 321 -11.21 -27.28 -9.74
C SER A 321 -11.37 -26.30 -10.92
N SER A 322 -11.90 -25.10 -10.69
CA SER A 322 -12.18 -24.09 -11.74
C SER A 322 -11.00 -23.13 -12.02
N TRP A 323 -9.99 -23.11 -11.15
CA TRP A 323 -8.91 -22.10 -11.12
C TRP A 323 -7.51 -22.65 -11.46
N GLY A 324 -7.42 -23.86 -12.02
CA GLY A 324 -6.16 -24.56 -12.31
C GLY A 324 -5.02 -23.72 -12.91
N PRO A 325 -5.28 -22.77 -13.82
CA PRO A 325 -4.24 -21.88 -14.36
C PRO A 325 -3.76 -20.81 -13.38
N LEU A 326 -4.63 -20.19 -12.58
CA LEU A 326 -4.23 -19.15 -11.61
C LEU A 326 -3.59 -19.79 -10.39
N VAL A 327 -4.18 -20.87 -9.87
CA VAL A 327 -3.61 -21.68 -8.81
C VAL A 327 -2.25 -22.23 -9.26
N GLY A 328 -2.14 -22.67 -10.52
CA GLY A 328 -0.87 -23.03 -11.13
C GLY A 328 0.15 -21.88 -11.15
N VAL A 329 -0.24 -20.67 -11.58
CA VAL A 329 0.66 -19.50 -11.61
C VAL A 329 1.08 -19.05 -10.19
N ILE A 330 0.17 -19.11 -9.21
CA ILE A 330 0.43 -18.75 -7.82
C ILE A 330 1.31 -19.80 -7.14
N LEU A 331 1.03 -21.10 -7.32
CA LEU A 331 1.83 -22.20 -6.77
C LEU A 331 3.19 -22.35 -7.47
N LEU A 332 3.28 -22.18 -8.80
CA LEU A 332 4.53 -22.25 -9.57
C LEU A 332 5.49 -21.10 -9.23
N SER A 333 4.99 -19.99 -8.69
CA SER A 333 5.84 -18.91 -8.19
C SER A 333 6.56 -19.25 -6.87
N GLY A 334 6.23 -20.40 -6.24
CA GLY A 334 7.00 -20.98 -5.13
C GLY A 334 6.66 -20.48 -3.73
N TRP A 335 5.55 -19.76 -3.53
CA TRP A 335 5.28 -19.02 -2.29
C TRP A 335 4.29 -19.69 -1.33
N ILE A 336 3.53 -20.70 -1.76
CA ILE A 336 2.58 -21.43 -0.92
C ILE A 336 2.86 -22.92 -1.11
N ASP A 337 3.61 -23.52 -0.19
CA ASP A 337 3.51 -24.96 0.03
C ASP A 337 2.32 -25.19 0.99
N PRO A 338 1.21 -25.78 0.52
CA PRO A 338 0.05 -26.01 1.38
C PRO A 338 0.32 -26.99 2.54
N ALA A 339 1.47 -27.69 2.55
CA ALA A 339 1.84 -28.59 3.64
C ALA A 339 2.60 -27.91 4.81
N GLU A 340 3.25 -26.77 4.57
CA GLU A 340 4.07 -26.08 5.56
C GLU A 340 3.88 -24.57 5.39
N GLY A 341 3.28 -23.89 6.38
CA GLY A 341 3.04 -22.44 6.36
C GLY A 341 4.31 -21.57 6.45
N GLN A 342 5.36 -21.91 5.70
CA GLN A 342 6.56 -21.11 5.51
C GLN A 342 6.52 -20.47 4.12
N ALA A 343 6.46 -19.14 4.10
CA ALA A 343 6.73 -18.38 2.90
C ALA A 343 8.24 -18.40 2.65
N ASP A 344 8.68 -19.12 1.62
CA ASP A 344 10.09 -19.13 1.22
C ASP A 344 10.48 -17.74 0.70
N SER A 345 11.37 -17.06 1.42
CA SER A 345 11.94 -15.78 0.98
C SER A 345 12.88 -15.99 -0.21
N LYS A 346 12.50 -15.53 -1.40
CA LYS A 346 13.43 -15.34 -2.52
C LYS A 346 13.32 -13.93 -3.11
#